data_AF-A0A7V1N050-F1
#
_entry.id   AF-A0A7V1N050-F1
#
_cell.length_a   1.000
_cell.length_b   1.000
_cell.length_c   1.000
_cell.angle_alpha   90.00
_cell.angle_beta   90.00
_cell.angle_gamma   90.00
#
_symmetry.space_group_name_H-M   'P 1'
#
loop_
_entity.id
_entity.type
_entity.pdbx_description
1 polymer ?
#
loop_
_entity_poly.entity_id
_entity_poly.type
_entity_poly.pdbx_seq_one_letter_code
_entity_poly.pdbx_strand_id
1 'polypeptide(L)'
;SQVFEALKSGDDYRLVSPENIRLTPDQWNRLVWTITGLKYKRLYEPPAKLDSKKTGDDKPSLEIMLYDTSGSLLGSLIVGSRDEDKGGFYARVGVEKDFKYNIDEKFVTEDIIGVLENLLG
;
A
#
# COMPACT_ATOMS: atom_id res chain seq x y z
N SER A 1 -0.44 -12.98 -1.04
CA SER A 1 -0.46 -11.55 -1.37
C SER A 1 0.00 -11.39 -2.81
N GLN A 2 -0.53 -10.41 -3.53
CA GLN A 2 -0.08 -10.03 -4.88
C GLN A 2 0.86 -8.84 -4.72
N VAL A 3 2.08 -8.94 -5.27
CA VAL A 3 3.11 -7.90 -5.13
C VAL A 3 3.17 -7.10 -6.44
N PHE A 4 3.10 -5.78 -6.32
CA PHE A 4 3.21 -4.84 -7.44
C PHE A 4 4.58 -4.19 -7.43
N GLU A 5 5.30 -4.28 -8.54
CA GLU A 5 6.65 -3.73 -8.68
C GLU A 5 6.72 -2.88 -9.94
N ALA A 6 7.29 -1.67 -9.85
CA ALA A 6 7.49 -0.78 -10.99
C ALA A 6 8.94 -0.30 -11.10
N LEU A 7 9.49 -0.33 -12.31
CA LEU A 7 10.84 0.15 -12.64
C LEU A 7 10.77 1.41 -13.50
N LYS A 8 11.57 2.42 -13.17
CA LYS A 8 11.71 3.61 -14.02
C LYS A 8 12.52 3.29 -15.29
N SER A 9 12.06 3.73 -16.46
CA SER A 9 12.72 3.54 -17.76
C SER A 9 12.63 4.81 -18.60
N GLY A 10 13.69 5.62 -18.61
CA GLY A 10 13.68 6.95 -19.23
C GLY A 10 12.71 7.88 -18.50
N ASP A 11 11.76 8.45 -19.24
CA ASP A 11 10.67 9.30 -18.73
C ASP A 11 9.43 8.50 -18.30
N ASP A 12 9.42 7.18 -18.56
CA ASP A 12 8.30 6.29 -18.27
C ASP A 12 8.57 5.35 -17.08
N TYR A 13 7.53 4.61 -16.68
CA TYR A 13 7.62 3.56 -15.67
C TYR A 13 7.08 2.24 -16.23
N ARG A 14 7.59 1.12 -15.74
CA ARG A 14 7.22 -0.24 -16.17
C ARG A 14 6.83 -1.04 -14.95
N LEU A 15 5.54 -1.37 -14.81
CA LEU A 15 5.08 -2.38 -13.88
C LEU A 15 5.65 -3.73 -14.34
N VAL A 16 6.37 -4.45 -13.50
CA VAL A 16 7.02 -5.73 -13.82
C VAL A 16 6.39 -6.93 -13.09
N SER A 17 5.52 -6.67 -12.12
CA SER A 17 4.70 -7.65 -11.41
C SER A 17 3.35 -7.02 -11.02
N PRO A 18 2.22 -7.76 -11.06
CA PRO A 18 2.06 -9.16 -11.45
C PRO A 18 2.16 -9.36 -12.97
N GLU A 19 1.97 -8.30 -13.74
CA GLU A 19 2.08 -8.29 -15.19
C GLU A 19 3.07 -7.22 -15.64
N ASN A 20 3.67 -7.48 -16.79
CA ASN A 20 4.67 -6.61 -17.37
C ASN A 20 4.01 -5.52 -18.23
N ILE A 21 3.58 -4.44 -17.58
CA ILE A 21 2.80 -3.35 -18.18
C ILE A 21 3.62 -2.07 -18.21
N ARG A 22 3.69 -1.42 -19.37
CA ARG A 22 4.27 -0.08 -19.47
C ARG A 22 3.24 0.94 -18.98
N LEU A 23 3.62 1.73 -17.99
CA LEU A 23 2.83 2.85 -17.46
C LEU A 23 3.23 4.13 -18.19
N THR A 24 2.24 4.84 -18.72
CA THR A 24 2.41 6.22 -19.17
C THR A 24 2.70 7.15 -17.97
N PRO A 25 3.28 8.34 -18.18
CA PRO A 25 3.52 9.30 -17.11
C PRO A 25 2.25 9.66 -16.31
N ASP A 26 1.10 9.75 -16.97
CA ASP A 26 -0.18 10.05 -16.33
C ASP A 26 -0.67 8.91 -15.43
N GLN A 27 -0.52 7.66 -15.86
CA GLN A 27 -0.85 6.48 -15.06
C GLN A 27 0.03 6.38 -13.82
N TRP A 28 1.34 6.62 -13.97
CA TRP A 28 2.27 6.69 -12.86
C TRP A 28 1.91 7.79 -11.87
N ASN A 29 1.67 9.00 -12.37
CA ASN A 29 1.29 10.13 -11.53
C ASN A 29 0.00 9.83 -10.77
N ARG A 30 -1.02 9.26 -11.41
CA ARG A 30 -2.28 8.88 -10.74
C ARG A 30 -2.04 7.89 -9.60
N LEU A 31 -1.19 6.89 -9.80
CA LEU A 31 -0.82 5.93 -8.75
C LEU A 31 -0.11 6.64 -7.57
N VAL A 32 0.90 7.45 -7.86
CA VAL A 32 1.65 8.19 -6.84
C VAL A 32 0.74 9.16 -6.08
N TRP A 33 -0.10 9.93 -6.77
CA TRP A 33 -1.06 10.84 -6.15
C TRP A 33 -2.08 10.12 -5.28
N THR A 34 -2.51 8.93 -5.68
CA THR A 34 -3.40 8.10 -4.86
C THR A 34 -2.71 7.67 -3.58
N ILE A 35 -1.50 7.09 -3.67
CA ILE A 35 -0.74 6.63 -2.49
C ILE A 35 -0.40 7.80 -1.56
N THR A 36 0.07 8.91 -2.11
CA THR A 36 0.44 10.12 -1.33
C THR A 36 -0.79 10.88 -0.80
N GLY A 37 -1.95 10.66 -1.41
CA GLY A 37 -3.24 11.16 -0.94
C GLY A 37 -3.77 10.42 0.28
N LEU A 38 -3.09 9.36 0.74
CA LEU A 38 -3.46 8.61 1.93
C LEU A 38 -3.60 9.55 3.14
N LYS A 39 -4.81 9.63 3.67
CA LYS A 39 -5.08 10.27 4.95
C LYS A 39 -5.44 9.19 5.96
N TYR A 40 -4.62 9.03 7.00
CA TYR A 40 -5.01 8.19 8.12
C TYR A 40 -6.20 8.85 8.83
N LYS A 41 -7.24 8.06 9.12
CA LYS A 41 -8.43 8.56 9.82
C LYS A 41 -8.20 8.67 11.31
N ARG A 42 -7.39 7.77 11.85
CA ARG A 42 -7.12 7.68 13.28
C ARG A 42 -5.72 7.12 13.50
N LEU A 43 -4.99 7.72 14.43
CA LEU A 43 -3.82 7.10 15.02
C LEU A 43 -4.33 6.09 16.05
N TYR A 44 -3.88 4.84 16.00
CA TYR A 44 -3.97 4.03 17.20
C TYR A 44 -2.97 4.65 18.16
N GLU A 45 -3.46 5.32 19.21
CA GLU A 45 -2.61 5.57 20.37
C GLU A 45 -1.95 4.23 20.72
N PRO A 46 -0.63 4.18 20.94
CA PRO A 46 0.03 2.94 21.29
C PRO A 46 -0.29 2.65 22.76
N PRO A 47 -1.26 1.74 23.01
CA PRO A 47 -0.98 0.74 24.01
C PRO A 47 -1.48 -0.65 23.59
N ALA A 48 -0.75 -1.66 24.05
CA ALA A 48 -0.96 -3.09 23.86
C ALA A 48 -0.45 -3.67 22.54
N LYS A 49 0.34 -4.74 22.68
CA LYS A 49 0.64 -5.70 21.61
C LYS A 49 -0.68 -6.15 21.01
N LEU A 50 -1.03 -5.60 19.85
CA LEU A 50 -2.16 -6.09 19.09
C LEU A 50 -1.83 -7.52 18.62
N ASP A 51 -2.81 -8.40 18.69
CA ASP A 51 -2.66 -9.78 18.24
C ASP A 51 -2.35 -9.79 16.73
N SER A 52 -1.22 -10.37 16.35
CA SER A 52 -0.71 -10.36 14.97
C SER A 52 -1.68 -11.00 13.97
N LYS A 53 -2.49 -11.98 14.43
CA LYS A 53 -3.53 -12.59 13.62
C LYS A 53 -4.72 -11.67 13.40
N LYS A 54 -5.08 -10.86 14.41
CA LYS A 54 -6.18 -9.88 14.29
C LYS A 54 -5.79 -8.71 13.40
N THR A 55 -4.53 -8.28 13.48
CA THR A 55 -4.05 -7.17 12.66
C THR A 55 -3.67 -7.61 11.25
N GLY A 56 -3.44 -8.90 11.00
CA GLY A 56 -3.01 -9.40 9.69
C GLY A 56 -1.52 -9.16 9.43
N ASP A 57 -0.68 -9.10 10.47
CA ASP A 57 0.78 -8.96 10.29
C ASP A 57 1.38 -10.22 9.64
N ASP A 58 0.85 -11.39 10.00
CA ASP A 58 1.25 -12.68 9.42
C ASP A 58 0.84 -12.82 7.94
N LYS A 59 -0.22 -12.11 7.54
CA LYS A 59 -0.82 -12.17 6.21
C LYS A 59 -1.42 -10.81 5.83
N PRO A 60 -0.61 -9.88 5.33
CA PRO A 60 -1.09 -8.58 4.90
C PRO A 60 -2.12 -8.68 3.78
N SER A 61 -3.10 -7.79 3.81
CA SER A 61 -4.09 -7.65 2.73
C SER A 61 -3.50 -6.92 1.53
N LEU A 62 -2.61 -5.95 1.78
CA LEU A 62 -1.93 -5.16 0.76
C LEU A 62 -0.56 -4.73 1.27
N GLU A 63 0.44 -4.84 0.38
CA GLU A 63 1.80 -4.38 0.61
C GLU A 63 2.20 -3.47 -0.54
N ILE A 64 2.55 -2.22 -0.22
CA ILE A 64 3.09 -1.25 -1.18
C ILE A 64 4.55 -1.03 -0.80
N MET A 65 5.46 -1.28 -1.74
CA MET A 65 6.90 -1.10 -1.53
C MET A 65 7.44 -0.19 -2.63
N LEU A 66 8.17 0.84 -2.24
CA LEU A 66 8.81 1.78 -3.16
C LEU A 66 10.31 1.56 -3.12
N TYR A 67 10.89 1.27 -4.28
CA TYR A 67 12.33 1.09 -4.43
C TYR A 67 12.92 2.21 -5.28
N ASP A 68 14.18 2.55 -5.04
CA ASP A 68 14.94 3.41 -5.94
C ASP A 68 15.49 2.62 -7.14
N THR A 69 16.16 3.32 -8.05
CA THR A 69 16.75 2.73 -9.26
C THR A 69 17.91 1.77 -8.98
N SER A 70 18.47 1.77 -7.77
CA SER A 70 19.47 0.81 -7.32
C SER A 70 18.86 -0.46 -6.73
N GLY A 71 17.53 -0.50 -6.56
CA GLY A 71 16.81 -1.57 -5.88
C GLY A 71 16.77 -1.40 -4.36
N SER A 72 17.17 -0.24 -3.82
CA SER A 72 17.08 0.03 -2.39
C SER A 72 15.66 0.44 -2.00
N LEU A 73 15.13 -0.14 -0.92
CA LEU A 73 13.80 0.20 -0.42
C LEU A 73 13.79 1.64 0.14
N LEU A 74 13.00 2.51 -0.50
CA LEU A 74 12.76 3.89 -0.06
C LEU A 74 11.65 3.97 1.00
N GLY A 75 10.66 3.09 0.93
CA GLY A 75 9.57 3.08 1.89
C GLY A 75 8.58 1.97 1.61
N SER A 76 7.78 1.64 2.62
CA SER A 76 6.69 0.69 2.49
C SER A 76 5.46 1.11 3.29
N LEU A 77 4.30 0.71 2.79
CA LEU A 77 3.04 0.75 3.50
C LEU A 77 2.50 -0.68 3.55
N ILE A 78 2.31 -1.20 4.75
CA ILE A 78 1.69 -2.51 4.96
C ILE A 78 0.29 -2.28 5.50
N VAL A 79 -0.69 -2.85 4.82
CA VAL A 79 -2.10 -2.82 5.19
C VAL A 79 -2.51 -4.22 5.61
N GLY A 80 -2.95 -4.31 6.86
CA GLY A 80 -3.35 -5.54 7.51
C GLY A 80 -4.82 -5.88 7.26
N SER A 81 -5.42 -6.56 8.22
CA SER A 81 -6.84 -6.89 8.21
C SER A 81 -7.73 -5.66 8.42
N ARG A 82 -9.02 -5.81 8.16
CA ARG A 82 -10.04 -4.81 8.50
C ARG A 82 -10.20 -4.73 10.02
N ASP A 83 -10.33 -3.53 10.56
CA ASP A 83 -10.74 -3.32 11.95
C ASP A 83 -12.27 -3.36 12.02
N GLU A 84 -12.83 -4.50 12.43
CA GLU A 84 -14.28 -4.68 12.54
C GLU A 84 -14.93 -3.76 13.60
N ASP A 85 -14.18 -3.36 14.63
CA ASP A 85 -14.71 -2.55 15.73
C ASP A 85 -14.75 -1.05 15.37
N LYS A 86 -13.71 -0.58 14.67
CA LYS A 86 -13.55 0.86 14.34
C LYS A 86 -13.82 1.20 12.88
N GLY A 87 -14.02 0.19 12.03
CA GLY A 87 -14.02 0.34 10.58
C GLY A 87 -12.63 0.65 10.03
N GLY A 88 -12.46 0.54 8.71
CA GLY A 88 -11.16 0.79 8.06
C GLY A 88 -10.16 -0.36 8.22
N PHE A 89 -8.89 -0.09 7.91
CA PHE A 89 -7.83 -1.10 7.94
C PHE A 89 -6.68 -0.71 8.87
N TYR A 90 -6.07 -1.71 9.49
CA TYR A 90 -4.79 -1.53 10.18
C TYR A 90 -3.70 -1.21 9.14
N ALA A 91 -2.88 -0.18 9.40
CA ALA A 91 -1.71 0.15 8.57
C ALA A 91 -0.45 0.48 9.38
N ARG A 92 0.71 0.15 8.80
CA ARG A 92 2.04 0.53 9.29
C ARG A 92 2.94 1.01 8.17
N VAL A 93 3.80 1.96 8.51
CA VAL A 93 4.79 2.53 7.59
C VAL A 93 6.14 1.90 7.88
N GLY A 94 6.84 1.48 6.82
CA GLY A 94 8.16 0.89 6.92
C GLY A 94 8.17 -0.53 7.50
N VAL A 95 9.33 -0.91 8.05
CA VAL A 95 9.59 -2.23 8.64
C VAL A 95 9.21 -2.34 10.11
N GLU A 96 8.43 -1.38 10.62
CA GLU A 96 7.93 -1.43 11.98
C GLU A 96 7.12 -2.70 12.20
N LYS A 97 7.18 -3.29 13.39
CA LYS A 97 6.48 -4.55 13.69
C LYS A 97 5.02 -4.35 14.07
N ASP A 98 4.66 -3.15 14.52
CA ASP A 98 3.34 -2.88 15.07
C ASP A 98 2.53 -1.96 14.15
N PHE A 99 1.25 -2.28 14.00
CA PHE A 99 0.27 -1.41 13.32
C PHE A 99 -0.03 -0.17 14.16
N LYS A 100 0.10 1.01 13.56
CA LYS A 100 -0.03 2.30 14.25
C LYS A 100 -1.18 3.16 13.75
N TYR A 101 -1.70 2.86 12.56
CA TYR A 101 -2.68 3.71 11.90
C TYR A 101 -3.94 2.91 11.55
N ASN A 102 -5.08 3.57 11.63
CA ASN A 102 -6.30 3.14 10.98
C ASN A 102 -6.49 4.00 9.72
N ILE A 103 -6.54 3.36 8.56
CA ILE A 103 -6.77 4.01 7.27
C ILE A 103 -8.18 3.73 6.78
N ASP A 104 -8.72 4.65 5.98
CA ASP A 104 -10.08 4.53 5.45
C ASP A 104 -10.24 3.27 4.59
N GLU A 105 -11.37 2.59 4.76
CA GLU A 105 -11.76 1.46 3.92
C GLU A 105 -11.83 1.86 2.45
N LYS A 106 -12.45 3.01 2.15
CA LYS A 106 -12.54 3.52 0.77
C LYS A 106 -11.19 3.76 0.13
N PHE A 107 -10.22 4.24 0.92
CA PHE A 107 -8.88 4.47 0.43
C PHE A 107 -8.20 3.15 0.00
N VAL A 108 -8.44 2.07 0.73
CA VAL A 108 -7.88 0.76 0.39
C VAL A 108 -8.64 0.13 -0.78
N THR A 109 -9.96 0.05 -0.70
CA THR A 109 -10.78 -0.74 -1.62
C THR A 109 -11.13 -0.01 -2.92
N GLU A 110 -11.43 1.29 -2.87
CA GLU A 110 -11.86 2.06 -4.03
C GLU A 110 -10.69 2.82 -4.66
N ASP A 111 -9.83 3.44 -3.83
CA ASP A 111 -8.75 4.27 -4.36
C ASP A 111 -7.54 3.44 -4.76
N ILE A 112 -6.86 2.75 -3.85
CA ILE A 112 -5.64 2.00 -4.21
C ILE A 112 -5.96 0.78 -5.06
N ILE A 113 -6.81 -0.13 -4.58
CA ILE A 113 -7.13 -1.36 -5.33
C ILE A 113 -7.79 -0.99 -6.65
N GLY A 114 -8.76 -0.07 -6.65
CA GLY A 114 -9.40 0.37 -7.88
C GLY A 114 -8.44 1.03 -8.87
N VAL A 115 -7.46 1.83 -8.43
CA VAL A 115 -6.42 2.35 -9.34
C VAL A 115 -5.54 1.24 -9.87
N LEU A 116 -5.10 0.30 -9.02
CA LEU A 116 -4.27 -0.83 -9.46
C LEU A 116 -5.01 -1.73 -10.45
N GLU A 117 -6.26 -2.09 -10.20
CA GLU A 117 -7.10 -2.87 -11.12
C GLU A 117 -7.28 -2.15 -12.47
N ASN A 118 -7.59 -0.85 -12.45
CA ASN A 118 -7.68 -0.05 -13.68
C ASN A 118 -6.36 0.03 -14.46
N LEU A 119 -5.21 -0.17 -13.80
CA LEU A 119 -3.91 -0.24 -14.48
C LEU A 119 -3.64 -1.62 -15.09
N LEU A 120 -4.27 -2.68 -14.60
CA LEU A 120 -4.10 -4.05 -15.10
C LEU A 120 -5.07 -4.39 -16.25
N GLY A 121 -6.20 -3.69 -16.36
CA GLY A 121 -7.21 -3.90 -17.41
C GLY A 121 -8.49 -4.52 -16.89
#